data_AF-A0A1D5RM12-F1
#
_entry.id   AF-A0A1D5RM12-F1
#
_cell.length_a   1.000
_cell.length_b   1.000
_cell.length_c   1.000
_cell.angle_alpha   90.00
_cell.angle_beta   90.00
_cell.angle_gamma   90.00
#
_symmetry.space_group_name_H-M   'P 1'
#
loop_
_entity.id
_entity.type
_entity.pdbx_description
1 polymer ?
#
loop_
_entity_poly.entity_id
_entity_poly.type
_entity_poly.pdbx_seq_one_letter_code
_entity_poly.pdbx_strand_id
1 'polypeptide(L)' 'MDFLLGNPFSSPVGQRIEKATDGSLQSEDWALNMEICDIINETEEGSWKHVLRTVGTASMYWWPTRTL' A
#
# COMPACT_ATOMS: atom_id res chain seq x y z
N MET A 1 10.53 -17.49 10.21
CA MET A 1 9.79 -17.35 8.94
C MET A 1 10.36 -16.19 8.14
N ASP A 2 10.56 -16.40 6.85
CA ASP A 2 11.06 -15.47 5.84
C ASP A 2 10.12 -14.27 5.64
N PHE A 3 10.15 -13.32 6.58
CA PHE A 3 9.52 -12.01 6.46
C PHE A 3 10.28 -11.07 5.49
N LEU A 4 11.43 -11.50 4.94
CA LEU A 4 12.49 -10.57 4.52
C LEU A 4 12.75 -10.37 3.02
N LEU A 5 12.17 -11.08 2.05
CA LEU A 5 12.54 -10.88 0.62
C LEU A 5 11.42 -11.02 -0.43
N GLY A 6 10.14 -11.07 -0.05
CA GLY A 6 9.03 -11.08 -1.01
C GLY A 6 8.60 -9.67 -1.44
N ASN A 7 8.11 -9.52 -2.69
CA ASN A 7 7.54 -8.27 -3.22
C ASN A 7 6.51 -7.71 -2.21
N PRO A 8 6.67 -6.47 -1.71
CA PRO A 8 5.76 -5.86 -0.73
C PRO A 8 4.28 -5.87 -1.18
N PHE A 9 4.03 -5.84 -2.49
CA PHE A 9 2.68 -5.91 -3.07
C PHE A 9 2.07 -7.33 -3.10
N SER A 10 2.79 -8.37 -2.66
CA SER A 10 2.27 -9.75 -2.67
C SER A 10 1.27 -10.04 -1.55
N SER A 11 1.18 -9.17 -0.54
CA SER A 11 0.20 -9.35 0.54
C SER A 11 -1.20 -8.85 0.11
N PRO A 12 -2.29 -9.35 0.72
CA PRO A 12 -3.64 -8.89 0.41
C PRO A 12 -3.86 -7.38 0.60
N VAL A 13 -3.16 -6.78 1.57
CA VAL A 13 -3.15 -5.32 1.77
C VAL A 13 -2.23 -4.63 0.76
N GLY A 14 -1.11 -5.25 0.39
CA GLY A 14 -0.19 -4.72 -0.61
C GLY A 14 -0.82 -4.60 -1.99
N GLN A 15 -1.56 -5.60 -2.45
CA GLN A 15 -2.29 -5.53 -3.73
C GLN A 15 -3.32 -4.40 -3.77
N ARG A 16 -3.94 -4.07 -2.62
CA ARG A 16 -4.88 -2.94 -2.52
C ARG A 16 -4.15 -1.61 -2.54
N ILE A 17 -3.01 -1.50 -1.84
CA ILE A 17 -2.15 -0.32 -1.89
C ILE A 17 -1.64 -0.10 -3.33
N GLU A 18 -1.24 -1.14 -4.05
CA GLU A 18 -0.82 -1.05 -5.46
C GLU A 18 -1.92 -0.45 -6.32
N LYS A 19 -3.16 -0.93 -6.19
CA LYS A 19 -4.32 -0.39 -6.90
C LYS A 19 -4.64 1.05 -6.52
N ALA A 20 -4.63 1.37 -5.23
CA ALA A 20 -4.91 2.71 -4.72
C ALA A 20 -3.82 3.74 -5.08
N THR A 21 -2.65 3.27 -5.50
CA THR A 21 -1.50 4.09 -5.91
C THR A 21 -1.13 3.89 -7.37
N ASP A 22 -2.03 3.32 -8.18
CA ASP A 22 -1.80 3.14 -9.60
C ASP A 22 -1.69 4.50 -10.32
N GLY A 23 -0.68 4.67 -11.16
CA GLY A 23 -0.40 5.94 -11.85
C GLY A 23 -1.43 6.33 -12.91
N SER A 24 -2.36 5.42 -13.27
CA SER A 24 -3.47 5.72 -14.17
C SER A 24 -4.71 6.27 -13.46
N LEU A 25 -4.73 6.27 -12.11
CA LEU A 25 -5.79 6.91 -11.35
C LEU A 25 -5.79 8.43 -11.58
N GLN A 26 -6.92 8.96 -12.05
CA GLN A 26 -7.11 10.40 -12.21
C GLN A 26 -7.12 11.16 -10.88
N SER A 27 -7.56 10.51 -9.81
CA SER A 27 -7.63 11.04 -8.43
C SER A 27 -7.71 9.88 -7.45
N GLU A 28 -7.53 10.16 -6.17
CA GLU A 28 -7.59 9.21 -5.07
C GLU A 28 -8.91 8.40 -5.07
N ASP A 29 -8.79 7.08 -5.07
CA ASP A 29 -9.92 6.19 -4.82
C ASP A 29 -10.14 6.07 -3.30
N TRP A 30 -11.03 6.91 -2.78
CA TRP A 30 -11.38 6.91 -1.36
C TRP A 30 -12.06 5.63 -0.90
N ALA A 31 -12.75 4.90 -1.78
CA ALA A 31 -13.35 3.62 -1.41
C ALA A 31 -12.25 2.58 -1.16
N LEU A 32 -11.24 2.51 -2.03
CA LEU A 32 -10.06 1.67 -1.80
C LEU A 32 -9.26 2.11 -0.57
N ASN A 33 -9.10 3.42 -0.34
CA ASN A 33 -8.40 3.92 0.85
C ASN A 33 -9.13 3.54 2.15
N MET A 34 -10.46 3.58 2.18
CA MET A 34 -11.24 3.14 3.33
C MET A 34 -11.14 1.62 3.54
N GLU A 35 -11.19 0.82 2.48
CA GLU A 35 -11.00 -0.64 2.56
C GLU A 35 -9.61 -0.99 3.10
N ILE A 36 -8.57 -0.26 2.68
CA ILE A 36 -7.21 -0.42 3.20
C ILE A 36 -7.19 -0.13 4.71
N CYS A 37 -7.83 0.94 5.17
CA CYS A 37 -7.93 1.28 6.60
C CYS A 37 -8.63 0.17 7.41
N ASP A 38 -9.71 -0.43 6.90
CA ASP A 38 -10.43 -1.51 7.57
C ASP A 38 -9.55 -2.75 7.75
N ILE A 39 -8.88 -3.19 6.69
CA ILE A 39 -7.96 -4.34 6.73
C ILE A 39 -6.82 -4.11 7.70
N ILE A 40 -6.26 -2.90 7.65
CA ILE A 40 -5.19 -2.48 8.51
C ILE A 40 -5.64 -2.58 9.98
N ASN A 41 -6.79 -1.99 10.31
CA ASN A 41 -7.37 -2.00 11.65
C ASN A 41 -7.72 -3.41 12.15
N GLU A 42 -8.07 -4.33 11.26
CA GLU A 42 -8.36 -5.73 11.58
C GLU A 42 -7.09 -6.61 11.70
N THR A 43 -5.92 -6.14 11.25
CA THR A 43 -4.69 -6.94 11.26
C THR A 43 -3.81 -6.73 12.51
N GLU A 44 -3.23 -7.83 13.01
CA GLU A 44 -2.29 -7.83 14.15
C GLU A 44 -0.98 -7.05 13.87
N GLU A 45 -0.30 -6.64 14.94
CA GLU A 45 0.91 -5.77 14.98
C GLU A 45 1.98 -6.08 13.91
N GLY A 46 2.17 -7.37 13.56
CA GLY A 46 3.13 -7.79 12.52
C GLY A 46 2.78 -7.33 11.10
N SER A 47 1.50 -7.11 10.79
CA SER A 47 1.01 -6.65 9.49
C SER A 47 1.32 -5.16 9.23
N TRP A 48 1.27 -4.33 10.28
CA TRP A 48 1.50 -2.89 10.20
C TRP A 48 2.89 -2.54 9.68
N LYS A 49 3.91 -3.28 10.10
CA LYS A 49 5.28 -3.09 9.59
C LYS A 49 5.38 -3.37 8.09
N HIS A 50 4.63 -4.35 7.59
CA HIS A 50 4.57 -4.66 6.15
C HIS A 50 3.78 -3.61 5.36
N VAL A 51 2.70 -3.10 5.94
CA VAL A 51 1.91 -1.99 5.38
C VAL A 51 2.77 -0.73 5.25
N LEU A 52 3.47 -0.33 6.31
CA LEU A 52 4.36 0.83 6.27
C LEU A 52 5.47 0.67 5.22
N ARG A 53 6.03 -0.54 5.07
CA ARG A 53 6.99 -0.84 4.00
C ARG A 53 6.37 -0.65 2.61
N THR A 54 5.14 -1.14 2.41
CA THR A 54 4.45 -1.06 1.11
C THR A 54 4.04 0.36 0.76
N VAL A 55 3.49 1.11 1.72
CA VAL A 55 3.17 2.54 1.56
C VAL A 55 4.42 3.36 1.28
N GLY A 56 5.53 3.11 1.99
CA GLY A 56 6.80 3.78 1.71
C GLY A 56 7.34 3.46 0.31
N THR A 57 7.19 2.21 -0.14
CA THR A 57 7.56 1.78 -1.49
C THR A 57 6.70 2.50 -2.54
N ALA A 58 5.36 2.49 -2.37
CA ALA A 58 4.43 3.17 -3.25
C ALA A 58 4.65 4.70 -3.29
N SER A 59 4.91 5.33 -2.14
CA SER A 59 5.22 6.76 -2.04
C SER A 59 6.52 7.12 -2.77
N MET A 60 7.55 6.27 -2.75
CA MET A 60 8.78 6.47 -3.52
C MET A 60 8.52 6.46 -5.05
N TYR A 61 7.52 5.73 -5.52
CA TYR A 61 7.10 5.73 -6.93
C TYR A 61 6.18 6.92 -7.29
N TRP A 62 5.49 7.53 -6.32
CA TRP A 62 4.51 8.60 -6.55
C TRP A 62 4.99 10.03 -6.22
N TRP A 63 5.91 10.20 -5.27
CA TRP A 63 6.45 11.52 -4.91
C TRP A 63 7.15 12.23 -6.08
N PRO A 64 7.87 11.52 -6.99
CA PRO A 64 8.44 12.15 -8.18
C PRO A 64 7.41 12.60 -9.22
N THR A 65 6.22 11.99 -9.23
CA THR A 65 5.17 12.24 -10.25
C THR A 65 4.12 13.27 -9.83
N ARG A 66 4.06 13.66 -8.55
CA ARG A 66 3.12 14.68 -8.03
C ARG A 66 3.72 16.10 -7.94
N THR A 67 4.97 16.28 -8.34
CA THR A 67 5.68 17.59 -8.36
C THR A 67 5.93 18.15 -9.76
N LEU A 68 5.08 17.83 -10.74
CA LEU A 68 5.01 18.54 -12.03
C LEU A 68 3.59 19.03 -12.29
#